data_AF-A0A9Y1Z7F5-F1
#
_entry.id   AF-A0A9Y1Z7F5-F1
#
_cell.length_a   1.000
_cell.length_b   1.000
_cell.length_c   1.000
_cell.angle_alpha   90.00
_cell.angle_beta   90.00
_cell.angle_gamma   90.00
#
_symmetry.space_group_name_H-M   'P 1'
#
loop_
_entity.id
_entity.type
_entity.pdbx_description
1 polymer ?
#
loop_
_entity_poly.entity_id
_entity_poly.type
_entity_poly.pdbx_seq_one_letter_code
_entity_poly.pdbx_strand_id
1 'polypeptide(L)'
;MTSSIRTSANDLELVGSIDPTAAATRRWLVVSIAAFVAFCFGFGAVFERITGAGLEPIVITASSPRAVLAGTGLLVFLLVFVVVPHELLHGLCLVRYGGDPTYGVGLGAPAFLHPRAYASSEAVYTRNQLLVAALAPFVVITVAGVGALAVLESPLLIVPLAANAAGSVGDFRVAASLARYPADVRVTGLPDGSGLGVYGRPSSRSPAEVPFDDVLATVLVGAAGTLTLTVATLFAAVVTSIAAGSGTIVVGEPDGPWYRFLFRHDLIRGGTGAAVEFGVPAIGVLAFVGGLTWALAVAVVDRLIGSADEHASTEP
;
A
#
# COMPACT_ATOMS: atom_id res chain seq x y z
N MET A 1 -4.20 -51.98 33.19
CA MET A 1 -3.32 -51.43 32.15
C MET A 1 -4.21 -50.93 31.01
N THR A 2 -4.70 -49.70 31.14
CA THR A 2 -5.52 -49.02 30.13
C THR A 2 -4.74 -47.80 29.71
N SER A 3 -4.17 -47.89 28.51
CA SER A 3 -3.25 -46.93 27.93
C SER A 3 -3.95 -45.61 27.64
N SER A 4 -3.44 -44.57 28.28
CA SER A 4 -3.43 -43.17 27.87
C SER A 4 -3.41 -42.96 26.35
N ILE A 5 -4.42 -42.27 25.82
CA ILE A 5 -4.30 -41.23 24.78
C ILE A 5 -5.41 -40.21 25.05
N ARG A 6 -5.15 -39.25 25.94
CA ARG A 6 -6.02 -38.09 26.15
C ARG A 6 -5.17 -36.86 26.45
N THR A 7 -4.30 -36.49 25.51
CA THR A 7 -3.51 -35.26 25.57
C THR A 7 -3.13 -34.85 24.15
N SER A 8 -3.77 -33.80 23.61
CA SER A 8 -3.15 -32.86 22.63
C SER A 8 -4.12 -31.83 22.02
N ALA A 9 -5.36 -31.68 22.49
CA ALA A 9 -6.30 -30.66 21.97
C ALA A 9 -6.62 -29.51 22.96
N ASN A 10 -6.15 -29.60 24.21
CA ASN A 10 -6.47 -28.65 25.29
C ASN A 10 -5.39 -27.59 25.58
N ASP A 11 -4.28 -27.55 24.83
CA ASP A 11 -3.12 -26.71 25.17
C ASP A 11 -2.90 -25.51 24.23
N LEU A 12 -3.83 -25.25 23.30
CA LEU A 12 -3.74 -24.09 22.42
C LEU A 12 -4.59 -22.96 22.99
N GLU A 13 -3.91 -21.90 23.42
CA GLU A 13 -4.53 -20.69 23.93
C GLU A 13 -4.39 -19.56 22.92
N LEU A 14 -5.26 -18.55 23.02
CA LEU A 14 -5.10 -17.32 22.26
C LEU A 14 -3.85 -16.60 22.75
N VAL A 15 -2.79 -16.61 21.94
CA VAL A 15 -1.49 -15.99 22.25
C VAL A 15 -1.36 -14.58 21.68
N GLY A 16 -2.24 -14.20 20.74
CA GLY A 16 -2.36 -12.85 20.21
C GLY A 16 -3.48 -12.73 19.18
N SER A 17 -3.81 -11.49 18.80
CA SER A 17 -4.75 -11.20 17.72
C SER A 17 -4.19 -10.17 16.74
N ILE A 18 -4.72 -10.17 15.52
CA ILE A 18 -4.35 -9.26 14.44
C ILE A 18 -5.62 -8.51 14.02
N ASP A 19 -5.96 -7.46 14.76
CA ASP A 19 -7.20 -6.72 14.58
C ASP A 19 -6.92 -5.28 14.12
N PRO A 20 -7.52 -4.82 13.01
CA PRO A 20 -7.40 -3.44 12.59
C PRO A 20 -8.29 -2.54 13.46
N THR A 21 -7.69 -1.81 14.39
CA THR A 21 -8.41 -0.72 15.09
C THR A 21 -8.82 0.39 14.09
N ALA A 22 -9.83 1.19 14.44
CA ALA A 22 -10.27 2.30 13.57
C ALA A 22 -9.17 3.35 13.33
N ALA A 23 -8.32 3.60 14.33
CA ALA A 23 -7.16 4.49 14.20
C ALA A 23 -6.08 3.89 13.31
N ALA A 24 -5.80 2.59 13.45
CA ALA A 24 -4.89 1.88 12.56
C ALA A 24 -5.41 1.92 11.12
N THR A 25 -6.70 1.65 10.90
CA THR A 25 -7.35 1.68 9.58
C THR A 25 -7.12 3.00 8.85
N ARG A 26 -7.30 4.15 9.51
CA ARG A 26 -7.03 5.47 8.90
C ARG A 26 -5.55 5.67 8.55
N ARG A 27 -4.63 5.24 9.42
CA ARG A 27 -3.19 5.29 9.11
C ARG A 27 -2.89 4.43 7.87
N TRP A 28 -3.51 3.26 7.76
CA TRP A 28 -3.35 2.38 6.61
C TRP A 28 -3.92 2.97 5.32
N LEU A 29 -4.99 3.77 5.37
CA LEU A 29 -5.45 4.48 4.17
C LEU A 29 -4.35 5.37 3.60
N VAL A 30 -3.73 6.14 4.49
CA VAL A 30 -2.67 7.08 4.12
C VAL A 30 -1.48 6.30 3.58
N VAL A 31 -1.09 5.21 4.24
CA VAL A 31 -0.01 4.31 3.77
C VAL A 31 -0.36 3.75 2.39
N SER A 32 -1.59 3.26 2.15
CA SER A 32 -2.00 2.69 0.86
C SER A 32 -2.07 3.72 -0.26
N ILE A 33 -2.60 4.93 -0.01
CA ILE A 33 -2.58 6.03 -1.00
C ILE A 33 -1.14 6.36 -1.37
N ALA A 34 -0.29 6.48 -0.37
CA ALA A 34 1.09 6.88 -0.56
C ALA A 34 1.89 5.75 -1.24
N ALA A 35 1.63 4.49 -0.89
CA ALA A 35 2.15 3.30 -1.58
C ALA A 35 1.69 3.25 -3.03
N PHE A 36 0.42 3.55 -3.34
CA PHE A 36 -0.09 3.60 -4.71
C PHE A 36 0.74 4.56 -5.57
N VAL A 37 0.98 5.78 -5.08
CA VAL A 37 1.80 6.76 -5.81
C VAL A 37 3.23 6.24 -5.96
N ALA A 38 3.84 5.70 -4.90
CA ALA A 38 5.20 5.15 -4.96
C ALA A 38 5.32 4.00 -5.97
N PHE A 39 4.35 3.08 -6.00
CA PHE A 39 4.31 1.98 -6.96
C PHE A 39 4.02 2.44 -8.38
N CYS A 40 3.23 3.49 -8.61
CA CYS A 40 3.09 4.09 -9.95
C CYS A 40 4.44 4.53 -10.51
N PHE A 41 5.25 5.23 -9.70
CA PHE A 41 6.61 5.62 -10.11
C PHE A 41 7.54 4.42 -10.27
N GLY A 42 7.48 3.46 -9.34
CA GLY A 42 8.28 2.23 -9.39
C GLY A 42 8.02 1.42 -10.66
N PHE A 43 6.76 1.16 -10.98
CA PHE A 43 6.35 0.45 -12.19
C PHE A 43 6.58 1.28 -13.45
N GLY A 44 6.47 2.62 -13.39
CA GLY A 44 6.88 3.50 -14.48
C GLY A 44 8.38 3.35 -14.82
N ALA A 45 9.23 3.32 -13.80
CA ALA A 45 10.66 3.08 -13.99
C ALA A 45 11.00 1.65 -14.45
N VAL A 46 10.15 0.67 -14.12
CA VAL A 46 10.26 -0.70 -14.66
C VAL A 46 9.85 -0.71 -16.13
N PHE A 47 8.73 -0.08 -16.48
CA PHE A 47 8.23 0.06 -17.85
C PHE A 47 9.29 0.69 -18.75
N GLU A 48 9.84 1.84 -18.36
CA GLU A 48 10.90 2.53 -19.13
C GLU A 48 12.12 1.65 -19.37
N ARG A 49 12.54 0.85 -18.37
CA ARG A 49 13.67 -0.09 -18.54
C ARG A 49 13.36 -1.24 -19.48
N ILE A 50 12.10 -1.68 -19.54
CA ILE A 50 11.67 -2.80 -20.39
C ILE A 50 11.50 -2.34 -21.83
N THR A 51 10.86 -1.19 -22.06
CA THR A 51 10.46 -0.71 -23.39
C THR A 51 11.47 0.27 -24.00
N GLY A 52 12.32 0.88 -23.18
CA GLY A 52 13.17 2.01 -23.58
C GLY A 52 12.37 3.30 -23.86
N ALA A 53 11.06 3.29 -23.64
CA ALA A 53 10.18 4.43 -23.82
C ALA A 53 9.90 5.08 -22.45
N GLY A 54 10.20 6.38 -22.33
CA GLY A 54 9.77 7.16 -21.17
C GLY A 54 8.24 7.16 -21.04
N LEU A 55 7.75 7.47 -19.83
CA LEU A 55 6.33 7.79 -19.67
C LEU A 55 6.03 9.02 -20.52
N GLU A 56 5.13 8.89 -21.49
CA GLU A 56 4.68 10.05 -22.25
C GLU A 56 4.19 11.15 -21.29
N PRO A 57 4.43 12.44 -21.59
CA PRO A 57 3.90 13.52 -20.79
C PRO A 57 2.40 13.34 -20.57
N ILE A 58 1.97 13.42 -19.32
CA ILE A 58 0.56 13.33 -18.94
C ILE A 58 -0.16 14.54 -19.52
N VAL A 59 -0.99 14.31 -20.50
CA VAL A 59 -1.76 15.36 -21.18
C VAL A 59 -3.10 15.56 -20.46
N ILE A 60 -3.23 16.68 -19.75
CA ILE A 60 -4.45 17.15 -19.10
C ILE A 60 -5.17 18.11 -20.05
N THR A 61 -6.13 17.62 -20.82
CA THR A 61 -6.98 18.48 -21.67
C THR A 61 -8.29 18.83 -20.98
N ALA A 62 -8.85 19.99 -21.31
CA ALA A 62 -10.24 20.35 -21.05
C ALA A 62 -11.13 19.23 -21.61
N SER A 63 -11.68 18.43 -20.69
CA SER A 63 -12.34 17.17 -21.01
C SER A 63 -13.84 17.42 -21.14
N SER A 64 -14.44 16.99 -22.25
CA SER A 64 -15.90 16.96 -22.36
C SER A 64 -16.49 16.04 -21.28
N PRO A 65 -17.75 16.25 -20.84
CA PRO A 65 -18.39 15.35 -19.87
C PRO A 65 -18.36 13.87 -20.30
N ARG A 66 -18.42 13.59 -21.61
CA ARG A 66 -18.30 12.23 -22.15
C ARG A 66 -16.89 11.65 -21.96
N ALA A 67 -15.85 12.45 -22.16
CA ALA A 67 -14.47 12.04 -21.95
C ALA A 67 -14.19 11.77 -20.47
N VAL A 68 -14.72 12.61 -19.57
CA VAL A 68 -14.65 12.38 -18.11
C VAL A 68 -15.36 11.07 -17.75
N LEU A 69 -16.57 10.85 -18.26
CA LEU A 69 -17.31 9.62 -17.99
C LEU A 69 -16.58 8.37 -18.51
N ALA A 70 -16.02 8.43 -19.72
CA ALA A 70 -15.24 7.35 -20.30
C ALA A 70 -13.96 7.07 -19.51
N GLY A 71 -13.22 8.11 -19.11
CA GLY A 71 -12.01 7.98 -18.29
C GLY A 71 -12.30 7.40 -16.90
N THR A 72 -13.35 7.88 -16.23
CA THR A 72 -13.82 7.32 -14.96
C THR A 72 -14.26 5.87 -15.13
N GLY A 73 -15.01 5.54 -16.18
CA GLY A 73 -15.43 4.18 -16.49
C GLY A 73 -14.24 3.24 -16.72
N LEU A 74 -13.22 3.70 -17.45
CA LEU A 74 -11.97 2.96 -17.64
C LEU A 74 -11.22 2.76 -16.33
N LEU A 75 -11.10 3.78 -15.48
CA LEU A 75 -10.44 3.68 -14.18
C LEU A 75 -11.15 2.66 -13.27
N VAL A 76 -12.49 2.74 -13.19
CA VAL A 76 -13.30 1.78 -12.44
C VAL A 76 -13.12 0.37 -12.99
N PHE A 77 -13.13 0.21 -14.31
CA PHE A 77 -12.88 -1.08 -14.95
C PHE A 77 -11.51 -1.65 -14.60
N LEU A 78 -10.44 -0.85 -14.70
CA LEU A 78 -9.07 -1.27 -14.33
C LEU A 78 -8.98 -1.65 -12.86
N LEU A 79 -9.68 -0.93 -11.97
CA LEU A 79 -9.70 -1.25 -10.54
C LEU A 79 -10.43 -2.57 -10.26
N VAL A 80 -11.61 -2.78 -10.87
CA VAL A 80 -12.34 -4.05 -10.75
C VAL A 80 -11.52 -5.20 -11.32
N PHE A 81 -10.84 -4.96 -12.45
CA PHE A 81 -9.98 -5.94 -13.12
C PHE A 81 -8.81 -6.41 -12.24
N VAL A 82 -8.39 -5.62 -11.24
CA VAL A 82 -7.34 -6.04 -10.31
C VAL A 82 -7.88 -6.54 -8.97
N VAL A 83 -8.93 -5.91 -8.43
CA VAL A 83 -9.52 -6.31 -7.14
C VAL A 83 -10.13 -7.71 -7.22
N VAL A 84 -10.82 -8.05 -8.31
CA VAL A 84 -11.46 -9.37 -8.43
C VAL A 84 -10.43 -10.51 -8.46
N PRO A 85 -9.37 -10.49 -9.30
CA PRO A 85 -8.31 -11.49 -9.23
C PRO A 85 -7.57 -11.49 -7.89
N HIS A 86 -7.42 -10.33 -7.26
CA HIS A 86 -6.75 -10.22 -5.96
C HIS A 86 -7.47 -11.04 -4.89
N GLU A 87 -8.77 -10.82 -4.72
CA GLU A 87 -9.56 -11.60 -3.76
C GLU A 87 -9.68 -13.07 -4.17
N LEU A 88 -9.79 -13.36 -5.47
CA LEU A 88 -9.85 -14.73 -5.96
C LEU A 88 -8.57 -15.50 -5.63
N LEU A 89 -7.40 -14.86 -5.69
CA LEU A 89 -6.13 -15.49 -5.33
C LEU A 89 -6.04 -15.78 -3.83
N HIS A 90 -6.53 -14.87 -2.98
CA HIS A 90 -6.72 -15.16 -1.55
C HIS A 90 -7.60 -16.40 -1.38
N GLY A 91 -8.80 -16.40 -1.95
CA GLY A 91 -9.76 -17.49 -1.84
C GLY A 91 -9.25 -18.82 -2.41
N LEU A 92 -8.52 -18.80 -3.53
CA LEU A 92 -7.88 -19.99 -4.11
C LEU A 92 -6.86 -20.60 -3.13
N CYS A 93 -6.08 -19.77 -2.44
CA CYS A 93 -5.18 -20.24 -1.40
C CYS A 93 -5.95 -20.84 -0.22
N LEU A 94 -7.05 -20.20 0.21
CA LEU A 94 -7.90 -20.73 1.29
C LEU A 94 -8.49 -22.10 0.93
N VAL A 95 -9.05 -22.26 -0.27
CA VAL A 95 -9.55 -23.55 -0.81
C VAL A 95 -8.44 -24.59 -0.85
N ARG A 96 -7.25 -24.21 -1.35
CA ARG A 96 -6.08 -25.11 -1.44
C ARG A 96 -5.67 -25.68 -0.08
N TYR A 97 -5.99 -24.99 1.02
CA TYR A 97 -5.69 -25.40 2.38
C TYR A 97 -6.91 -25.94 3.15
N GLY A 98 -8.02 -26.23 2.45
CA GLY A 98 -9.18 -26.90 3.01
C GLY A 98 -10.24 -25.97 3.60
N GLY A 99 -10.16 -24.66 3.31
CA GLY A 99 -11.20 -23.70 3.66
C GLY A 99 -12.31 -23.62 2.62
N ASP A 100 -13.44 -23.05 3.06
CA ASP A 100 -14.54 -22.63 2.19
C ASP A 100 -14.61 -21.09 2.24
N PRO A 101 -14.06 -20.38 1.23
CA PRO A 101 -13.98 -18.93 1.27
C PRO A 101 -15.32 -18.27 0.94
N THR A 102 -15.71 -17.31 1.77
CA THR A 102 -16.77 -16.36 1.48
C THR A 102 -16.16 -15.05 0.98
N TYR A 103 -16.76 -14.47 -0.05
CA TYR A 103 -16.32 -13.20 -0.62
C TYR A 103 -17.31 -12.11 -0.29
N GLY A 104 -16.80 -10.91 -0.04
CA GLY A 104 -17.65 -9.76 0.25
C GLY A 104 -17.01 -8.44 -0.14
N VAL A 105 -17.87 -7.43 -0.24
CA VAL A 105 -17.49 -6.02 -0.33
C VAL A 105 -18.14 -5.28 0.83
N GLY A 106 -17.36 -4.49 1.55
CA GLY A 106 -17.82 -3.72 2.69
C GLY A 106 -17.31 -2.28 2.64
N LEU A 107 -18.10 -1.37 3.19
CA LEU A 107 -17.67 0.01 3.45
C LEU A 107 -17.32 0.11 4.93
N GLY A 108 -16.04 0.33 5.25
CA GLY A 108 -15.63 0.59 6.63
C GLY A 108 -16.22 1.90 7.16
N ALA A 109 -16.57 1.96 8.45
CA ALA A 109 -17.03 3.20 9.08
C ALA A 109 -15.84 4.17 9.33
N PRO A 110 -15.95 5.47 9.02
CA PRO A 110 -17.10 6.15 8.42
C PRO A 110 -17.23 5.82 6.92
N ALA A 111 -18.47 5.53 6.53
CA ALA A 111 -18.92 4.69 5.41
C ALA A 111 -18.55 5.09 3.96
N PHE A 112 -17.49 5.87 3.74
CA PHE A 112 -17.06 6.26 2.38
C PHE A 112 -15.55 6.27 2.16
N LEU A 113 -14.72 6.18 3.21
CA LEU A 113 -13.26 6.31 3.05
C LEU A 113 -12.53 4.97 2.79
N HIS A 114 -13.17 3.82 3.01
CA HIS A 114 -12.53 2.50 2.87
C HIS A 114 -13.47 1.45 2.27
N PRO A 115 -13.59 1.39 0.93
CA PRO A 115 -14.06 0.18 0.27
C PRO A 115 -13.08 -0.95 0.58
N ARG A 116 -13.57 -2.05 1.14
CA ARG A 116 -12.80 -3.27 1.36
C ARG A 116 -13.48 -4.40 0.62
N ALA A 117 -12.77 -5.04 -0.29
CA ALA A 117 -13.09 -6.38 -0.71
C ALA A 117 -12.38 -7.36 0.24
N TYR A 118 -12.93 -8.55 0.42
CA TYR A 118 -12.30 -9.57 1.24
C TYR A 118 -12.69 -10.98 0.79
N ALA A 119 -11.76 -11.92 0.99
CA ALA A 119 -12.01 -13.35 1.05
C ALA A 119 -11.75 -13.85 2.47
N SER A 120 -12.73 -14.47 3.10
CA SER A 120 -12.66 -14.96 4.49
C SER A 120 -13.06 -16.43 4.60
N SER A 121 -12.58 -17.14 5.62
CA SER A 121 -12.95 -18.53 5.87
C SER A 121 -12.86 -18.85 7.36
N GLU A 122 -13.76 -19.71 7.86
CA GLU A 122 -13.79 -20.17 9.25
C GLU A 122 -12.81 -21.31 9.55
N ALA A 123 -12.08 -21.80 8.54
CA ALA A 123 -11.13 -22.88 8.72
C ALA A 123 -9.90 -22.46 9.54
N VAL A 124 -9.27 -23.45 10.18
CA VAL A 124 -8.05 -23.27 10.95
C VAL A 124 -6.83 -23.52 10.06
N TYR A 125 -5.99 -22.50 9.91
CA TYR A 125 -4.80 -22.53 9.08
C TYR A 125 -3.53 -22.62 9.94
N THR A 126 -2.46 -23.17 9.38
CA THR A 126 -1.11 -22.94 9.91
C THR A 126 -0.64 -21.52 9.61
N ARG A 127 0.32 -21.04 10.39
CA ARG A 127 1.03 -19.78 10.11
C ARG A 127 1.48 -19.68 8.65
N ASN A 128 2.16 -20.70 8.13
CA ASN A 128 2.75 -20.64 6.79
C ASN A 128 1.70 -20.68 5.68
N GLN A 129 0.57 -21.37 5.88
CA GLN A 129 -0.53 -21.36 4.92
C GLN A 129 -1.13 -19.95 4.77
N LEU A 130 -1.35 -19.25 5.89
CA LEU A 130 -1.81 -17.86 5.81
C LEU A 130 -0.76 -16.88 5.32
N LEU A 131 0.54 -17.10 5.57
CA LEU A 131 1.58 -16.30 4.92
C LEU A 131 1.51 -16.40 3.40
N VAL A 132 1.35 -17.62 2.87
CA VAL A 132 1.21 -17.84 1.43
C VAL A 132 -0.07 -17.19 0.92
N ALA A 133 -1.21 -17.37 1.61
CA ALA A 133 -2.47 -16.76 1.21
C ALA A 133 -2.35 -15.23 1.16
N ALA A 134 -1.84 -14.60 2.22
CA ALA A 134 -1.68 -13.16 2.31
C ALA A 134 -0.78 -12.59 1.19
N LEU A 135 0.34 -13.25 0.87
CA LEU A 135 1.29 -12.73 -0.11
C LEU A 135 0.97 -13.12 -1.56
N ALA A 136 0.07 -14.08 -1.79
CA ALA A 136 -0.20 -14.62 -3.12
C ALA A 136 -0.68 -13.56 -4.12
N PRO A 137 -1.65 -12.68 -3.81
CA PRO A 137 -2.12 -11.68 -4.76
C PRO A 137 -1.01 -10.71 -5.17
N PHE A 138 -0.24 -10.22 -4.22
CA PHE A 138 0.89 -9.34 -4.51
C PHE A 138 1.87 -10.00 -5.47
N VAL A 139 2.34 -11.21 -5.16
CA VAL A 139 3.36 -11.91 -5.95
C VAL A 139 2.83 -12.27 -7.33
N VAL A 140 1.67 -12.93 -7.41
CA VAL A 140 1.14 -13.49 -8.66
C VAL A 140 0.75 -12.35 -9.62
N ILE A 141 0.00 -11.35 -9.15
CA ILE A 141 -0.44 -10.24 -10.02
C ILE A 141 0.74 -9.36 -10.42
N THR A 142 1.70 -9.11 -9.52
CA THR A 142 2.88 -8.30 -9.89
C THR A 142 3.73 -9.01 -10.94
N VAL A 143 4.01 -10.31 -10.77
CA VAL A 143 4.79 -11.07 -11.77
C VAL A 143 4.04 -11.14 -13.11
N ALA A 144 2.75 -11.46 -13.08
CA ALA A 144 1.94 -11.53 -14.30
C ALA A 144 1.83 -10.16 -14.99
N GLY A 145 1.62 -9.09 -14.23
CA GLY A 145 1.49 -7.74 -14.77
C GLY A 145 2.80 -7.15 -15.27
N VAL A 146 3.94 -7.44 -14.63
CA VAL A 146 5.27 -7.09 -15.18
C VAL A 146 5.55 -7.87 -16.47
N GLY A 147 5.17 -9.15 -16.54
CA GLY A 147 5.20 -9.91 -17.79
C GLY A 147 4.32 -9.27 -18.87
N ALA A 148 3.12 -8.83 -18.50
CA ALA A 148 2.22 -8.14 -19.42
C ALA A 148 2.76 -6.76 -19.86
N LEU A 149 3.44 -6.02 -18.99
CA LEU A 149 4.14 -4.78 -19.36
C LEU A 149 5.18 -5.04 -20.46
N ALA A 150 5.90 -6.15 -20.38
CA ALA A 150 6.92 -6.51 -21.38
C ALA A 150 6.35 -7.00 -22.72
N VAL A 151 5.12 -7.53 -22.73
CA VAL A 151 4.50 -8.06 -23.96
C VAL A 151 3.60 -7.03 -24.63
N LEU A 152 2.83 -6.28 -23.83
CA LEU A 152 1.83 -5.33 -24.31
C LEU A 152 2.37 -3.92 -24.44
N GLU A 153 3.50 -3.62 -23.79
CA GLU A 153 4.17 -2.31 -23.81
C GLU A 153 3.21 -1.14 -23.51
N SER A 154 2.18 -1.39 -22.70
CA SER A 154 1.14 -0.41 -22.38
C SER A 154 1.35 0.18 -20.99
N PRO A 155 1.56 1.51 -20.86
CA PRO A 155 1.67 2.17 -19.55
C PRO A 155 0.35 2.15 -18.78
N LEU A 156 -0.79 1.83 -19.41
CA LEU A 156 -2.08 1.66 -18.74
C LEU A 156 -2.06 0.56 -17.68
N LEU A 157 -1.15 -0.42 -17.79
CA LEU A 157 -0.99 -1.50 -16.81
C LEU A 157 -0.34 -1.04 -15.49
N ILE A 158 0.29 0.14 -15.47
CA ILE A 158 0.90 0.70 -14.26
C ILE A 158 -0.15 0.95 -13.18
N VAL A 159 -1.32 1.48 -13.55
CA VAL A 159 -2.41 1.79 -12.63
C VAL A 159 -2.93 0.55 -11.88
N PRO A 160 -3.36 -0.55 -12.55
CA PRO A 160 -3.79 -1.75 -11.85
C PRO A 160 -2.66 -2.40 -11.05
N LEU A 161 -1.42 -2.42 -11.56
CA LEU A 161 -0.26 -2.94 -10.82
C LEU A 161 0.00 -2.17 -9.51
N ALA A 162 -0.02 -0.84 -9.59
CA ALA A 162 0.13 0.01 -8.42
C ALA A 162 -1.04 -0.14 -7.44
N ALA A 163 -2.26 -0.27 -7.94
CA ALA A 163 -3.45 -0.52 -7.12
C ALA A 163 -3.37 -1.87 -6.39
N ASN A 164 -2.91 -2.94 -7.05
CA ASN A 164 -2.66 -4.24 -6.40
C ASN A 164 -1.65 -4.11 -5.26
N ALA A 165 -0.51 -3.47 -5.54
CA ALA A 165 0.58 -3.33 -4.60
C ALA A 165 0.18 -2.47 -3.39
N ALA A 166 -0.56 -1.39 -3.62
CA ALA A 166 -1.13 -0.54 -2.57
C ALA A 166 -2.23 -1.24 -1.75
N GLY A 167 -3.08 -2.05 -2.40
CA GLY A 167 -4.09 -2.87 -1.74
C GLY A 167 -3.48 -3.94 -0.83
N SER A 168 -2.31 -4.47 -1.23
CA SER A 168 -1.57 -5.50 -0.50
C SER A 168 -0.90 -5.00 0.80
N VAL A 169 -0.96 -3.69 1.10
CA VAL A 169 -0.40 -3.14 2.36
C VAL A 169 -1.04 -3.80 3.59
N GLY A 170 -2.35 -4.06 3.53
CA GLY A 170 -3.05 -4.80 4.59
C GLY A 170 -2.52 -6.22 4.76
N ASP A 171 -2.24 -6.89 3.65
CA ASP A 171 -1.73 -8.26 3.61
C ASP A 171 -0.29 -8.35 4.12
N PHE A 172 0.56 -7.38 3.77
CA PHE A 172 1.92 -7.29 4.31
C PHE A 172 1.94 -7.14 5.82
N ARG A 173 0.98 -6.40 6.39
CA ARG A 173 0.86 -6.30 7.85
C ARG A 173 0.47 -7.64 8.47
N VAL A 174 -0.48 -8.36 7.87
CA VAL A 174 -0.85 -9.72 8.32
C VAL A 174 0.36 -10.64 8.22
N ALA A 175 1.08 -10.60 7.10
CA ALA A 175 2.27 -11.41 6.87
C ALA A 175 3.40 -11.09 7.87
N ALA A 176 3.71 -9.81 8.10
CA ALA A 176 4.71 -9.37 9.06
C ALA A 176 4.33 -9.77 10.50
N SER A 177 3.06 -9.64 10.87
CA SER A 177 2.55 -10.06 12.17
C SER A 177 2.70 -11.57 12.37
N LEU A 178 2.33 -12.37 11.36
CA LEU A 178 2.46 -13.82 11.38
C LEU A 178 3.92 -14.30 11.32
N ALA A 179 4.82 -13.53 10.71
CA ALA A 179 6.25 -13.86 10.64
C ALA A 179 6.90 -13.97 12.03
N ARG A 180 6.37 -13.22 13.01
CA ARG A 180 6.85 -13.16 14.39
C ARG A 180 6.47 -14.37 15.25
N TYR A 181 5.48 -15.16 14.83
CA TYR A 181 5.05 -16.36 15.54
C TYR A 181 5.82 -17.60 15.06
N PRO A 182 6.00 -18.62 15.92
CA PRO A 182 6.59 -19.88 15.49
C PRO A 182 5.68 -20.62 14.51
N ALA A 183 6.24 -21.52 13.70
CA ALA A 183 5.52 -22.15 12.59
C ALA A 183 4.40 -23.12 13.03
N ASP A 184 4.39 -23.54 14.30
CA ASP A 184 3.42 -24.47 14.89
C ASP A 184 2.12 -23.81 15.34
N VAL A 185 2.04 -22.47 15.33
CA VAL A 185 0.79 -21.77 15.67
C VAL A 185 -0.30 -22.00 14.63
N ARG A 186 -1.54 -21.91 15.12
CA ARG A 186 -2.76 -21.99 14.33
C ARG A 186 -3.43 -20.64 14.27
N VAL A 187 -4.01 -20.31 13.12
CA VAL A 187 -4.63 -19.02 12.86
C VAL A 187 -6.03 -19.25 12.32
N THR A 188 -7.00 -18.52 12.85
CA THR A 188 -8.39 -18.53 12.40
C THR A 188 -9.01 -17.16 12.63
N GLY A 189 -10.15 -16.88 11.98
CA GLY A 189 -10.93 -15.67 12.26
C GLY A 189 -11.39 -15.61 13.72
N LEU A 190 -11.39 -14.41 14.30
CA LEU A 190 -11.97 -14.20 15.63
C LEU A 190 -13.50 -14.38 15.58
N PRO A 191 -14.13 -14.86 16.67
CA PRO A 191 -15.58 -15.08 16.71
C PRO A 191 -16.42 -13.82 16.51
N ASP A 192 -15.88 -12.64 16.83
CA ASP A 192 -16.55 -11.35 16.66
C ASP A 192 -16.35 -10.76 15.25
N GLY A 193 -15.61 -11.46 14.38
CA GLY A 193 -15.30 -11.02 13.02
C GLY A 193 -14.36 -9.81 12.95
N SER A 194 -13.74 -9.41 14.07
CA SER A 194 -12.90 -8.21 14.13
C SER A 194 -11.52 -8.38 13.48
N GLY A 195 -11.03 -9.62 13.37
CA GLY A 195 -9.74 -9.93 12.75
C GLY A 195 -9.33 -11.39 12.90
N LEU A 196 -8.04 -11.64 13.07
CA LEU A 196 -7.46 -12.99 13.14
C LEU A 196 -6.94 -13.30 14.54
N GLY A 197 -7.34 -14.45 15.10
CA GLY A 197 -6.79 -15.00 16.33
C GLY A 197 -5.61 -15.93 16.05
N VAL A 198 -4.53 -15.79 16.81
CA VAL A 198 -3.36 -16.68 16.77
C VAL A 198 -3.37 -17.56 18.01
N TYR A 199 -3.41 -18.87 17.80
CA TYR A 199 -3.52 -19.90 18.82
C TYR A 199 -2.24 -20.73 18.88
N GLY A 200 -1.65 -20.83 20.07
CA GLY A 200 -0.35 -21.45 20.28
C GLY A 200 -0.17 -21.91 21.72
N ARG A 201 1.00 -22.47 22.02
CA ARG A 201 1.39 -22.75 23.41
C ARG A 201 1.70 -21.43 24.12
N PRO A 202 1.63 -21.36 25.46
CA PRO A 202 1.98 -20.15 26.21
C PRO A 202 3.39 -19.61 25.92
N SER A 203 4.35 -20.49 25.57
CA SER A 203 5.71 -20.15 25.15
C SER A 203 5.80 -19.53 23.75
N SER A 204 4.75 -19.65 22.93
CA SER A 204 4.67 -19.15 21.55
C SER A 204 4.20 -17.70 21.47
N ARG A 205 4.08 -17.01 22.62
CA ARG A 205 3.75 -15.59 22.67
C ARG A 205 4.81 -14.80 21.91
N SER A 206 4.37 -13.94 21.00
CA SER A 206 5.28 -13.08 20.25
C SER A 206 6.11 -12.23 21.22
N PRO A 207 7.44 -12.09 21.02
CA PRO A 207 8.22 -11.06 21.70
C PRO A 207 7.54 -9.69 21.52
N ALA A 208 7.70 -8.76 22.46
CA ALA A 208 7.23 -7.38 22.33
C ALA A 208 7.61 -6.78 20.96
N GLU A 209 6.81 -5.85 20.43
CA GLU A 209 7.08 -5.16 19.16
C GLU A 209 8.55 -4.74 19.06
N VAL A 210 9.21 -5.17 17.98
CA VAL A 210 10.60 -4.81 17.74
C VAL A 210 10.60 -3.42 17.10
N PRO A 211 11.28 -2.40 17.67
CA PRO A 211 11.18 -1.01 17.20
C PRO A 211 11.67 -0.77 15.76
N PHE A 212 12.34 -1.74 15.15
CA PHE A 212 12.88 -1.60 13.80
C PHE A 212 11.79 -1.54 12.72
N ASP A 213 10.68 -2.24 12.94
CA ASP A 213 9.50 -2.15 12.06
C ASP A 213 8.90 -0.74 12.10
N ASP A 214 8.90 -0.09 13.28
CA ASP A 214 8.41 1.28 13.43
C ASP A 214 9.31 2.28 12.70
N VAL A 215 10.64 2.15 12.76
CA VAL A 215 11.54 3.10 12.08
C VAL A 215 11.42 2.96 10.56
N LEU A 216 11.47 1.73 10.02
CA LEU A 216 11.34 1.53 8.58
C LEU A 216 9.95 1.91 8.08
N ALA A 217 8.88 1.55 8.80
CA ALA A 217 7.52 1.97 8.48
C ALA A 217 7.38 3.49 8.54
N THR A 218 8.01 4.15 9.52
CA THR A 218 8.00 5.61 9.64
C THR A 218 8.74 6.27 8.48
N VAL A 219 9.89 5.72 8.05
CA VAL A 219 10.61 6.20 6.86
C VAL A 219 9.75 6.03 5.61
N LEU A 220 9.12 4.87 5.41
CA LEU A 220 8.28 4.60 4.24
C LEU A 220 7.04 5.50 4.23
N VAL A 221 6.37 5.69 5.36
CA VAL A 221 5.23 6.60 5.52
C VAL A 221 5.64 8.04 5.23
N GLY A 222 6.78 8.48 5.76
CA GLY A 222 7.31 9.81 5.51
C GLY A 222 7.67 10.03 4.04
N ALA A 223 8.27 9.03 3.40
CA ALA A 223 8.67 9.11 2.00
C ALA A 223 7.44 9.20 1.10
N ALA A 224 6.46 8.35 1.37
CA ALA A 224 5.24 8.29 0.63
C ALA A 224 4.37 9.55 0.87
N GLY A 225 4.32 10.07 2.10
CA GLY A 225 3.67 11.35 2.41
C GLY A 225 4.33 12.54 1.70
N THR A 226 5.66 12.57 1.66
CA THR A 226 6.43 13.59 0.90
C THR A 226 6.13 13.53 -0.58
N LEU A 227 6.07 12.31 -1.14
CA LEU A 227 5.72 12.07 -2.53
C LEU A 227 4.30 12.55 -2.84
N THR A 228 3.32 12.18 -2.01
CA THR A 228 1.92 12.62 -2.16
C THR A 228 1.81 14.14 -2.11
N LEU A 229 2.44 14.79 -1.15
CA LEU A 229 2.45 16.25 -1.04
C LEU A 229 3.10 16.90 -2.26
N THR A 230 4.25 16.38 -2.70
CA THR A 230 4.94 16.89 -3.90
C THR A 230 4.04 16.80 -5.12
N VAL A 231 3.44 15.63 -5.40
CA VAL A 231 2.54 15.44 -6.53
C VAL A 231 1.32 16.34 -6.44
N ALA A 232 0.70 16.47 -5.25
CA ALA A 232 -0.45 17.33 -5.04
C ALA A 232 -0.12 18.81 -5.25
N THR A 233 1.03 19.28 -4.76
CA THR A 233 1.50 20.65 -4.95
C THR A 233 1.81 20.93 -6.42
N LEU A 234 2.50 20.02 -7.12
CA LEU A 234 2.78 20.16 -8.55
C LEU A 234 1.48 20.19 -9.37
N PHE A 235 0.52 19.32 -9.04
CA PHE A 235 -0.80 19.33 -9.68
C PHE A 235 -1.56 20.65 -9.43
N ALA A 236 -1.57 21.14 -8.18
CA ALA A 236 -2.18 22.42 -7.85
C ALA A 236 -1.53 23.57 -8.64
N ALA A 237 -0.20 23.56 -8.77
CA ALA A 237 0.54 24.55 -9.56
C ALA A 237 0.12 24.53 -11.04
N VAL A 238 -0.10 23.35 -11.63
CA VAL A 238 -0.66 23.23 -13.01
C VAL A 238 -2.04 23.86 -13.09
N VAL A 239 -2.95 23.49 -12.20
CA VAL A 239 -4.33 24.01 -12.22
C VAL A 239 -4.34 25.53 -12.06
N THR A 240 -3.53 26.06 -11.14
CA THR A 240 -3.38 27.51 -10.96
C THR A 240 -2.77 28.17 -12.18
N SER A 241 -1.76 27.56 -12.82
CA SER A 241 -1.16 28.10 -14.05
C SER A 241 -2.17 28.21 -15.20
N ILE A 242 -2.96 27.15 -15.39
CA ILE A 242 -4.04 27.10 -16.39
C ILE A 242 -5.08 28.18 -16.07
N ALA A 243 -5.52 28.28 -14.81
CA ALA A 243 -6.52 29.26 -14.38
C ALA A 243 -6.04 30.71 -14.53
N ALA A 244 -4.76 30.97 -14.29
CA ALA A 244 -4.14 32.28 -14.46
C ALA A 244 -3.74 32.59 -15.90
N GLY A 245 -3.75 31.60 -16.79
CA GLY A 245 -3.23 31.71 -18.16
C GLY A 245 -1.72 31.94 -18.23
N SER A 246 -0.97 31.62 -17.17
CA SER A 246 0.42 32.04 -16.98
C SER A 246 1.46 31.27 -17.79
N GLY A 247 1.08 30.22 -18.52
CA GLY A 247 2.00 29.51 -19.42
C GLY A 247 2.66 28.26 -18.82
N THR A 248 3.76 27.87 -19.47
CA THR A 248 4.63 26.74 -19.13
C THR A 248 5.30 26.93 -17.76
N ILE A 249 5.31 25.89 -16.92
CA ILE A 249 6.08 25.84 -15.66
C ILE A 249 7.16 24.76 -15.79
N VAL A 250 8.41 25.10 -15.47
CA VAL A 250 9.50 24.12 -15.39
C VAL A 250 10.15 24.23 -14.02
N VAL A 251 10.28 23.10 -13.33
CA VAL A 251 10.98 22.98 -12.06
C VAL A 251 12.12 21.97 -12.25
N GLY A 252 13.34 22.47 -12.14
CA GLY A 252 14.55 21.71 -12.45
C GLY A 252 15.10 22.01 -13.85
N GLU A 253 16.11 21.25 -14.25
CA GLU A 253 16.85 21.43 -15.51
C GLU A 253 16.55 20.25 -16.45
N PRO A 254 15.67 20.40 -17.46
CA PRO A 254 15.22 19.29 -18.33
C PRO A 254 16.34 18.67 -19.14
N ASP A 255 17.25 19.51 -19.64
CA ASP A 255 18.43 19.09 -20.42
C ASP A 255 19.65 18.79 -19.53
N GLY A 256 19.47 18.85 -18.21
CA GLY A 256 20.52 18.67 -17.22
C GLY A 256 20.73 17.21 -16.82
N PRO A 257 21.60 16.96 -15.83
CA PRO A 257 21.72 15.64 -15.23
C PRO A 257 20.36 15.10 -14.76
N TRP A 258 20.10 13.83 -15.02
CA TRP A 258 18.81 13.13 -14.77
C TRP A 258 18.21 13.31 -13.37
N TYR A 259 18.99 13.69 -12.36
CA TYR A 259 18.54 13.94 -10.98
C TYR A 259 18.12 15.39 -10.70
N ARG A 260 18.29 16.32 -11.64
CA ARG A 260 17.96 17.75 -11.48
C ARG A 260 16.61 18.13 -12.07
N PHE A 261 16.11 17.35 -13.01
CA PHE A 261 14.78 17.56 -13.57
C PHE A 261 13.74 17.02 -12.59
N LEU A 262 12.80 17.86 -12.14
CA LEU A 262 11.72 17.44 -11.23
C LEU A 262 10.39 17.39 -11.96
N PHE A 263 10.08 18.44 -12.73
CA PHE A 263 8.74 18.63 -13.25
C PHE A 263 8.74 19.63 -14.42
N ARG A 264 7.92 19.36 -15.44
CA ARG A 264 7.64 20.29 -16.54
C ARG A 264 6.15 20.26 -16.84
N HIS A 265 5.60 21.43 -17.09
CA HIS A 265 4.24 21.65 -17.52
C HIS A 265 4.29 22.57 -18.75
N ASP A 266 3.78 22.10 -19.88
CA ASP A 266 3.61 22.89 -21.10
C ASP A 266 2.14 23.07 -21.45
N LEU A 267 1.74 24.28 -21.87
CA LEU A 267 0.41 24.48 -22.44
C LEU A 267 0.33 23.95 -23.87
N ILE A 268 -0.73 23.23 -24.18
CA ILE A 268 -1.01 22.77 -25.54
C ILE A 268 -1.47 23.98 -26.37
N ARG A 269 -0.98 24.08 -27.62
CA ARG A 269 -1.40 25.15 -28.56
C ARG A 269 -2.93 25.22 -28.66
N GLY A 270 -3.48 26.37 -28.29
CA GLY A 270 -4.93 26.62 -28.20
C GLY A 270 -5.47 26.79 -26.78
N GLY A 271 -4.65 26.60 -25.74
CA GLY A 271 -5.02 26.87 -24.33
C GLY A 271 -6.02 25.87 -23.73
N THR A 272 -6.34 24.80 -24.46
CA THR A 272 -7.34 23.79 -24.06
C THR A 272 -6.74 22.63 -23.26
N GLY A 273 -5.46 22.68 -22.90
CA GLY A 273 -4.83 21.63 -22.11
C GLY A 273 -3.38 21.90 -21.75
N ALA A 274 -2.82 20.95 -21.01
CA ALA A 274 -1.51 20.97 -20.41
C ALA A 274 -0.81 19.62 -20.60
N ALA A 275 0.41 19.57 -21.11
CA ALA A 275 1.28 18.41 -21.02
C ALA A 275 2.10 18.50 -19.74
N VAL A 276 2.22 17.41 -18.99
CA VAL A 276 2.92 17.35 -17.71
C VAL A 276 3.93 16.22 -17.72
N GLU A 277 5.20 16.53 -17.47
CA GLU A 277 6.29 15.57 -17.42
C GLU A 277 6.93 15.59 -16.04
N PHE A 278 7.30 14.41 -15.53
CA PHE A 278 7.86 14.23 -14.20
C PHE A 278 9.27 13.64 -14.30
N GLY A 279 10.22 14.29 -13.63
CA GLY A 279 11.56 13.74 -13.44
C GLY A 279 11.57 12.68 -12.36
N VAL A 280 11.22 11.45 -12.74
CA VAL A 280 11.12 10.27 -11.86
C VAL A 280 12.30 10.16 -10.88
N PRO A 281 13.56 10.39 -11.29
CA PRO A 281 14.70 10.29 -10.38
C PRO A 281 14.72 11.33 -9.27
N ALA A 282 14.49 12.60 -9.60
CA ALA A 282 14.49 13.68 -8.62
C ALA A 282 13.34 13.50 -7.61
N ILE A 283 12.18 13.06 -8.10
CA ILE A 283 11.02 12.71 -7.26
C ILE A 283 11.37 11.57 -6.31
N GLY A 284 12.04 10.53 -6.80
CA GLY A 284 12.50 9.40 -5.98
C GLY A 284 13.46 9.83 -4.87
N VAL A 285 14.44 10.70 -5.19
CA VAL A 285 15.37 11.27 -4.20
C VAL A 285 14.63 12.11 -3.16
N LEU A 286 13.73 12.99 -3.61
CA LEU A 286 12.95 13.84 -2.72
C LEU A 286 12.08 13.03 -1.76
N ALA A 287 11.39 12.00 -2.26
CA ALA A 287 10.62 11.08 -1.43
C ALA A 287 11.52 10.39 -0.41
N PHE A 288 12.66 9.84 -0.82
CA PHE A 288 13.58 9.16 0.10
C PHE A 288 14.07 10.09 1.24
N VAL A 289 14.53 11.30 0.90
CA VAL A 289 14.98 12.31 1.88
C VAL A 289 13.83 12.73 2.81
N GLY A 290 12.63 12.91 2.26
CA GLY A 290 11.44 13.20 3.05
C GLY A 290 11.11 12.12 4.06
N GLY A 291 11.26 10.85 3.68
CA GLY A 291 11.11 9.70 4.59
C GLY A 291 12.09 9.72 5.76
N LEU A 292 13.37 9.93 5.47
CA LEU A 292 14.39 10.04 6.52
C LEU A 292 14.13 11.22 7.46
N THR A 293 13.72 12.37 6.90
CA THR A 293 13.42 13.58 7.67
C THR A 293 12.23 13.36 8.59
N TRP A 294 11.18 12.70 8.09
CA TRP A 294 9.99 12.36 8.88
C TRP A 294 10.34 11.42 10.04
N ALA A 295 11.12 10.37 9.78
CA ALA A 295 11.56 9.44 10.82
C ALA A 295 12.41 10.13 11.90
N LEU A 296 13.29 11.06 11.51
CA LEU A 296 14.03 11.87 12.46
C LEU A 296 13.11 12.77 13.30
N ALA A 297 12.13 13.42 12.68
CA ALA A 297 11.18 14.28 13.38
C ALA A 297 10.36 13.51 14.42
N VAL A 298 9.83 12.34 14.07
CA VAL A 298 9.11 11.45 15.01
C VAL A 298 10.01 11.06 16.17
N ALA A 299 11.25 10.61 15.89
CA ALA A 299 12.19 10.22 16.93
C ALA A 299 12.56 11.37 17.88
N VAL A 300 12.61 12.62 17.40
CA VAL A 300 12.84 13.80 18.24
C VAL A 300 11.62 14.11 19.11
N VAL A 301 10.41 14.08 18.53
CA VAL A 301 9.16 14.34 19.28
C VAL A 301 8.97 13.30 20.38
N ASP A 302 9.18 12.02 20.10
CA ASP A 302 9.05 10.95 21.09
C ASP A 302 10.03 11.14 22.26
N ARG A 303 11.26 11.56 21.97
CA ARG A 303 12.26 11.87 23.02
C ARG A 303 11.85 13.07 23.88
N LEU A 304 11.29 14.12 23.27
CA LEU A 304 10.86 15.32 23.99
C LEU A 304 9.66 15.03 24.89
N ILE A 305 8.68 14.27 24.40
CA ILE A 305 7.50 13.88 25.19
C ILE A 305 7.91 12.91 26.31
N GLY A 306 8.74 11.90 26.02
CA GLY A 306 9.22 10.96 27.04
C GLY A 306 10.01 11.64 28.16
N SER A 307 10.80 12.67 27.84
CA SER A 307 11.53 13.45 28.85
C SER A 307 10.63 14.30 29.75
N ALA A 308 9.45 14.71 29.28
CA ALA A 308 8.49 15.49 30.05
C ALA A 308 7.73 14.63 31.06
N ASP A 309 7.40 13.39 30.71
CA ASP A 309 6.73 12.43 31.61
C ASP A 309 7.65 11.93 32.74
N GLU A 310 8.96 11.78 32.47
CA GLU A 310 9.95 11.47 33.51
C GLU A 310 10.11 12.62 34.52
N HIS A 311 10.06 13.89 34.08
CA HIS A 311 10.15 15.02 35.00
C HIS A 311 8.89 15.16 35.86
N ALA A 312 7.70 14.94 35.30
CA ALA A 312 6.42 15.01 36.02
C ALA A 312 6.23 13.89 37.07
N SER A 313 6.94 12.77 36.94
CA SER A 313 6.90 11.65 37.90
C SER A 313 7.98 11.71 38.99
N THR A 314 8.86 12.71 38.94
CA THR A 314 9.93 12.94 39.93
C THR A 314 9.71 14.13 40.86
N GLU A 315 8.59 14.86 40.75
CA GLU A 315 8.20 15.82 41.80
C GLU A 315 7.47 15.08 42.95
N PRO A 316 8.01 15.15 44.19
CA PRO A 316 7.45 14.48 45.36
C PRO A 316 6.19 15.13 45.94
#